data_AF-A0A2E0XRD9-F1
#
_entry.id   AF-A0A2E0XRD9-F1
#
_cell.length_a   1.000
_cell.length_b   1.000
_cell.length_c   1.000
_cell.angle_alpha   90.00
_cell.angle_beta   90.00
_cell.angle_gamma   90.00
#
_symmetry.space_group_name_H-M   'P 1'
#
loop_
_entity.id
_entity.type
_entity.pdbx_description
1 polymer ?
#
loop_
_entity_poly.entity_id
_entity_poly.type
_entity_poly.pdbx_seq_one_letter_code
_entity_poly.pdbx_strand_id
1 'polypeptide(L)'
;MAVPPEPNHETGWIERITITHLAIQTAGFEKPGGSTKQIFEPGTKWAYSDGGPNWLTECLTPAYKRGVSELMFEQVFAPLEIAHEDLTWRQNSCRQAKIDGVMRREFGSDISANVVPWRASVISICAVVSGTASRLFLRHS
;
A
#
# COMPACT_ATOMS: atom_id res chain seq x y z
N MET A 1 3.24 -11.58 11.66
CA MET A 1 3.27 -11.47 10.18
C MET A 1 1.85 -11.64 9.65
N ALA A 2 1.54 -11.08 8.48
CA ALA A 2 0.26 -11.32 7.79
C ALA A 2 0.00 -12.82 7.66
N VAL A 3 -1.21 -13.29 7.97
CA VAL A 3 -1.60 -14.68 7.74
C VAL A 3 -1.94 -14.84 6.25
N PRO A 4 -1.22 -15.70 5.51
CA PRO A 4 -1.54 -15.98 4.11
C PRO A 4 -2.91 -16.68 4.03
N PRO A 5 -3.65 -16.55 2.92
CA PRO A 5 -4.82 -17.37 2.71
C PRO A 5 -4.41 -18.84 2.51
N GLU A 6 -5.19 -19.77 3.06
CA GLU A 6 -4.94 -21.21 3.03
C GLU A 6 -4.47 -21.77 1.68
N PRO A 7 -5.06 -21.38 0.52
CA PRO A 7 -4.64 -21.91 -0.80
C PRO A 7 -3.20 -21.57 -1.19
N ASN A 8 -2.58 -20.58 -0.56
CA ASN A 8 -1.20 -20.19 -0.86
C ASN A 8 -0.17 -21.03 -0.09
N HIS A 9 -0.60 -21.83 0.90
CA HIS A 9 0.30 -22.73 1.63
C HIS A 9 0.74 -23.93 0.77
N GLU A 10 -0.10 -24.37 -0.18
CA GLU A 10 0.16 -25.56 -1.00
C GLU A 10 1.31 -25.36 -2.01
N THR A 11 1.59 -24.12 -2.43
CA THR A 11 2.62 -23.84 -3.44
C THR A 11 4.01 -23.62 -2.84
N GLY A 12 4.10 -23.34 -1.54
CA GLY A 12 5.34 -22.91 -0.87
C GLY A 12 5.87 -21.54 -1.34
N TRP A 13 5.12 -20.80 -2.15
CA TRP A 13 5.58 -19.53 -2.74
C TRP A 13 5.57 -18.37 -1.76
N ILE A 14 4.73 -18.41 -0.73
CA ILE A 14 4.66 -17.34 0.29
C ILE A 14 6.01 -17.10 0.96
N GLU A 15 6.74 -18.17 1.31
CA GLU A 15 8.04 -18.05 1.99
C GLU A 15 9.13 -17.44 1.10
N ARG A 16 8.87 -17.32 -0.21
CA ARG A 16 9.79 -16.75 -1.20
C ARG A 16 9.47 -15.28 -1.50
N ILE A 17 8.41 -14.72 -0.92
CA ILE A 17 8.06 -13.31 -1.07
C ILE A 17 9.07 -12.46 -0.29
N THR A 18 9.60 -11.43 -0.97
CA THR A 18 10.48 -10.42 -0.37
C THR A 18 9.75 -9.09 -0.27
N ILE A 19 10.27 -8.16 0.54
CA ILE A 19 9.79 -6.76 0.56
C ILE A 19 9.82 -6.15 -0.84
N THR A 20 10.85 -6.44 -1.63
CA THR A 20 10.93 -5.99 -3.03
C THR A 20 9.77 -6.54 -3.85
N HIS A 21 9.47 -7.84 -3.79
CA HIS A 21 8.35 -8.43 -4.54
C HIS A 21 7.00 -7.75 -4.24
N LEU A 22 6.77 -7.39 -2.97
CA LEU A 22 5.58 -6.63 -2.55
C LEU A 22 5.61 -5.20 -3.11
N ALA A 23 6.75 -4.53 -3.01
CA ALA A 23 6.94 -3.14 -3.42
C ALA A 23 6.93 -2.93 -4.94
N ILE A 24 7.24 -3.95 -5.75
CA ILE A 24 7.29 -3.83 -7.22
C ILE A 24 6.20 -4.64 -7.95
N GLN A 25 5.18 -5.12 -7.23
CA GLN A 25 4.03 -5.85 -7.80
C GLN A 25 4.39 -7.15 -8.52
N THR A 26 5.36 -7.90 -7.98
CA THR A 26 5.81 -9.21 -8.50
C THR A 26 5.62 -10.35 -7.51
N ALA A 27 4.88 -10.14 -6.42
CA ALA A 27 4.58 -11.16 -5.40
C ALA A 27 3.57 -12.24 -5.84
N GLY A 28 2.90 -12.04 -6.98
CA GLY A 28 1.98 -13.03 -7.54
C GLY A 28 0.53 -12.93 -7.07
N PHE A 29 0.15 -11.92 -6.31
CA PHE A 29 -1.24 -11.79 -5.82
C PHE A 29 -2.22 -11.37 -6.91
N GLU A 30 -3.42 -11.94 -6.89
CA GLU A 30 -4.55 -11.43 -7.68
C GLU A 30 -5.17 -10.16 -7.05
N LYS A 31 -5.94 -9.43 -7.86
CA LYS A 31 -6.84 -8.31 -7.45
C LYS A 31 -8.19 -8.93 -7.02
N PRO A 32 -8.83 -8.54 -5.88
CA PRO A 32 -9.29 -7.18 -5.55
C PRO A 32 -8.72 -6.55 -4.27
N GLY A 33 -7.61 -7.08 -3.74
CA GLY A 33 -7.08 -6.64 -2.46
C GLY A 33 -7.71 -7.39 -1.29
N GLY A 34 -6.89 -7.84 -0.35
CA GLY A 34 -7.29 -8.80 0.69
C GLY A 34 -6.26 -9.89 0.84
N SER A 35 -6.57 -10.97 1.57
CA SER A 35 -5.74 -12.18 1.60
C SER A 35 -6.00 -12.97 0.32
N THR A 36 -5.40 -12.52 -0.79
CA THR A 36 -5.71 -13.02 -2.13
C THR A 36 -4.79 -14.17 -2.56
N LYS A 37 -5.29 -14.97 -3.50
CA LYS A 37 -4.58 -16.12 -4.06
C LYS A 37 -3.31 -15.69 -4.81
N GLN A 38 -2.25 -16.51 -4.75
CA GLN A 38 -1.11 -16.38 -5.66
C GLN A 38 -1.42 -17.04 -7.01
N ILE A 39 -1.31 -16.27 -8.09
CA ILE A 39 -1.57 -16.69 -9.48
C ILE A 39 -0.28 -17.00 -10.26
N PHE A 40 0.89 -16.66 -9.71
CA PHE A 40 2.21 -17.06 -10.20
C PHE A 40 3.27 -16.96 -9.11
N GLU A 41 4.42 -17.59 -9.36
CA GLU A 41 5.57 -17.61 -8.46
C GLU A 41 6.23 -16.22 -8.31
N PRO A 42 6.58 -15.78 -7.09
CA PRO A 42 7.18 -14.47 -6.86
C PRO A 42 8.40 -14.18 -7.75
N GLY A 43 8.42 -12.99 -8.35
CA GLY A 43 9.52 -12.52 -9.21
C GLY A 43 9.49 -13.04 -10.65
N THR A 44 8.56 -13.94 -11.01
CA THR A 44 8.52 -14.51 -12.38
C THR A 44 7.68 -13.70 -13.37
N LYS A 45 6.69 -12.97 -12.87
CA LYS A 45 5.78 -12.14 -13.67
C LYS A 45 5.41 -10.88 -12.89
N TRP A 46 4.72 -9.97 -13.58
CA TRP A 46 4.17 -8.76 -12.99
C TRP A 46 2.65 -8.81 -13.05
N ALA A 47 1.99 -8.49 -11.94
CA ALA A 47 0.54 -8.26 -11.91
C ALA A 47 0.20 -7.24 -10.83
N TYR A 48 -0.57 -6.23 -11.22
CA TYR A 48 -1.06 -5.23 -10.30
C TYR A 48 -2.02 -5.84 -9.28
N SER A 49 -1.73 -5.67 -7.99
CA SER A 49 -2.59 -6.11 -6.88
C SER A 49 -2.59 -5.09 -5.76
N ASP A 50 -3.73 -4.95 -5.08
CA ASP A 50 -3.81 -4.22 -3.81
C ASP A 50 -3.27 -5.08 -2.65
N GLY A 51 -3.19 -6.40 -2.81
CA GLY A 51 -2.71 -7.34 -1.81
C GLY A 51 -1.21 -7.18 -1.50
N GLY A 52 -0.38 -6.90 -2.52
CA GLY A 52 1.06 -6.67 -2.34
C GLY A 52 1.37 -5.48 -1.43
N PRO A 53 0.89 -4.27 -1.78
CA PRO A 53 1.06 -3.08 -0.94
C PRO A 53 0.39 -3.20 0.44
N ASN A 54 -0.76 -3.89 0.55
CA ASN A 54 -1.39 -4.15 1.85
C ASN A 54 -0.56 -5.10 2.72
N TRP A 55 0.08 -6.12 2.14
CA TRP A 55 1.01 -6.94 2.91
C TRP A 55 2.26 -6.13 3.30
N LEU A 56 2.75 -5.26 2.42
CA LEU A 56 3.90 -4.41 2.73
C LEU A 56 3.65 -3.56 3.98
N THR A 57 2.46 -2.95 4.13
CA THR A 57 2.14 -2.19 5.35
C THR A 57 2.08 -3.06 6.62
N GLU A 58 1.73 -4.33 6.48
CA GLU A 58 1.71 -5.30 7.56
C GLU A 58 3.10 -5.82 7.94
N CYS A 59 4.09 -5.68 7.05
CA CYS A 59 5.49 -5.84 7.40
C CYS A 59 6.02 -4.62 8.16
N LEU A 60 5.62 -3.40 7.75
CA LEU A 60 6.08 -2.15 8.35
C LEU A 60 5.49 -1.91 9.75
N THR A 61 4.20 -2.17 9.95
CA THR A 61 3.50 -1.92 11.21
C THR A 61 4.19 -2.55 12.43
N PRO A 62 4.51 -3.86 12.47
CA PRO A 62 5.22 -4.46 13.59
C PRO A 62 6.70 -4.05 13.65
N ALA A 63 7.34 -3.77 12.51
CA ALA A 63 8.74 -3.34 12.48
C ALA A 63 8.94 -1.96 13.14
N TYR A 64 7.99 -1.04 12.95
CA TYR A 64 8.04 0.32 13.50
C TYR A 64 7.17 0.51 14.75
N LYS A 65 6.32 -0.46 15.08
CA LYS A 65 5.32 -0.40 16.18
C LYS A 65 4.43 0.85 16.09
N ARG A 66 4.17 1.33 14.87
CA ARG A 66 3.45 2.56 14.57
C ARG A 66 2.53 2.36 13.38
N GLY A 67 1.47 3.17 13.33
CA GLY A 67 0.57 3.14 12.18
C GLY A 67 1.31 3.62 10.93
N VAL A 68 1.19 2.90 9.82
CA VAL A 68 1.85 3.31 8.56
C VAL A 68 1.43 4.71 8.11
N SER A 69 0.21 5.13 8.45
CA SER A 69 -0.24 6.51 8.21
C SER A 69 0.66 7.55 8.89
N GLU A 70 1.02 7.34 10.16
CA GLU A 70 1.93 8.24 10.87
C GLU A 70 3.32 8.27 10.23
N LEU A 71 3.84 7.10 9.84
CA LEU A 71 5.15 7.00 9.17
C LEU A 71 5.14 7.75 7.83
N MET A 72 4.08 7.59 7.03
CA MET A 72 3.96 8.28 5.75
C MET A 72 3.83 9.79 5.92
N PHE A 73 3.10 10.27 6.93
CA PHE A 73 3.01 11.70 7.21
C PHE A 73 4.35 12.27 7.65
N GLU A 74 5.04 11.61 8.56
CA GLU A 74 6.33 12.05 9.06
C GLU A 74 7.41 12.06 7.98
N GLN A 75 7.47 11.02 7.15
CA GLN A 75 8.62 10.77 6.27
C GLN A 75 8.38 11.23 4.82
N VAL A 76 7.12 11.40 4.40
CA VAL A 76 6.77 11.68 2.99
C VAL A 76 5.84 12.88 2.87
N PHE A 77 4.67 12.87 3.50
CA PHE A 77 3.64 13.88 3.22
C PHE A 77 3.92 15.25 3.85
N ALA A 78 4.28 15.31 5.14
CA ALA A 78 4.57 16.58 5.79
C ALA A 78 5.81 17.29 5.18
N PRO A 79 6.90 16.59 4.82
CA PRO A 79 8.01 17.20 4.06
C PRO A 79 7.62 17.76 2.69
N LEU A 80 6.53 17.26 2.10
CA LEU A 80 5.95 17.75 0.85
C LEU A 80 4.81 18.76 1.07
N GLU A 81 4.65 19.25 2.31
CA GLU A 81 3.59 20.20 2.71
C GLU A 81 2.16 19.68 2.49
N ILE A 82 1.98 18.36 2.48
CA ILE A 82 0.67 17.70 2.41
C ILE A 82 0.20 17.43 3.84
N ALA A 83 -0.93 18.04 4.21
CA ALA A 83 -1.51 17.94 5.54
C ALA A 83 -2.49 16.76 5.67
N HIS A 84 -2.83 16.39 6.91
CA HIS A 84 -3.77 15.30 7.18
C HIS A 84 -5.15 15.55 6.59
N GLU A 85 -5.55 16.82 6.50
CA GLU A 85 -6.85 17.26 5.98
C GLU A 85 -6.91 17.16 4.44
N ASP A 86 -5.75 17.09 3.78
CA ASP A 86 -5.65 16.97 2.32
C ASP A 86 -5.90 15.52 1.85
N LEU A 87 -5.74 14.53 2.74
CA LEU A 87 -5.86 13.10 2.43
C LEU A 87 -6.93 12.40 3.27
N THR A 88 -7.81 11.66 2.61
CA THR A 88 -8.70 10.70 3.27
C THR A 88 -8.12 9.31 3.13
N TRP A 89 -7.97 8.63 4.27
CA TRP A 89 -7.51 7.25 4.33
C TRP A 89 -8.63 6.35 4.83
N ARG A 90 -9.08 5.41 3.99
CA ARG A 90 -10.13 4.46 4.33
C ARG A 90 -9.77 3.68 5.60
N GLN A 91 -10.80 3.40 6.41
CA GLN A 91 -10.68 2.43 7.48
C GLN A 91 -10.68 1.03 6.88
N ASN A 92 -9.74 0.19 7.35
CA ASN A 92 -9.58 -1.17 6.87
C ASN A 92 -10.91 -1.92 6.88
N SER A 93 -11.28 -2.46 5.73
CA SER A 93 -12.57 -3.14 5.54
C SER A 93 -12.47 -4.64 5.35
N CYS A 94 -11.30 -5.13 4.92
CA CYS A 94 -11.14 -6.50 4.45
C CYS A 94 -10.41 -7.38 5.45
N ARG A 95 -9.84 -6.80 6.53
CA ARG A 95 -8.94 -7.48 7.46
C ARG A 95 -9.16 -6.98 8.90
N GLN A 96 -8.58 -7.68 9.88
CA GLN A 96 -8.63 -7.29 11.29
C GLN A 96 -8.06 -5.87 11.47
N ALA A 97 -8.80 -4.99 12.14
CA ALA A 97 -8.50 -3.56 12.22
C ALA A 97 -7.16 -3.20 12.90
N LYS A 98 -6.58 -4.12 13.67
CA LYS A 98 -5.32 -3.92 14.39
C LYS A 98 -4.36 -5.09 14.19
N ILE A 99 -3.07 -4.79 14.20
CA ILE A 99 -1.96 -5.75 14.33
C ILE A 99 -1.17 -5.31 15.55
N ASP A 100 -1.00 -6.20 16.54
CA ASP A 100 -0.28 -5.92 17.78
C ASP A 100 -0.75 -4.63 18.50
N GLY A 101 -2.06 -4.37 18.47
CA GLY A 101 -2.68 -3.19 19.07
C GLY A 101 -2.59 -1.90 18.23
N VAL A 102 -1.78 -1.89 17.17
CA VAL A 102 -1.60 -0.77 16.24
C VAL A 102 -2.61 -0.86 15.09
N MET A 103 -3.15 0.28 14.64
CA MET A 103 -4.11 0.31 13.54
C MET A 103 -3.50 -0.23 12.24
N ARG A 104 -4.14 -1.27 11.69
CA ARG A 104 -3.80 -1.87 10.40
C ARG A 104 -4.43 -1.04 9.29
N ARG A 105 -3.62 -0.44 8.43
CA ARG A 105 -4.09 0.37 7.29
C ARG A 105 -3.80 -0.36 5.98
N GLU A 106 -4.81 -0.39 5.12
CA GLU A 106 -4.66 -0.78 3.72
C GLU A 106 -4.00 0.39 2.96
N PHE A 107 -3.14 0.09 2.00
CA PHE A 107 -2.38 1.07 1.21
C PHE A 107 -2.70 0.96 -0.28
N GLY A 108 -2.97 -0.25 -0.77
CA GLY A 108 -3.46 -0.45 -2.12
C GLY A 108 -4.88 0.10 -2.24
N SER A 109 -5.04 1.16 -3.04
CA SER A 109 -6.34 1.76 -3.38
C SER A 109 -7.13 2.46 -2.27
N ASP A 110 -6.51 2.80 -1.13
CA ASP A 110 -7.21 3.31 0.07
C ASP A 110 -6.86 4.73 0.54
N ILE A 111 -6.05 5.46 -0.23
CA ILE A 111 -5.73 6.87 -0.01
C ILE A 111 -6.33 7.70 -1.15
N SER A 112 -7.20 8.64 -0.81
CA SER A 112 -7.76 9.63 -1.74
C SER A 112 -7.41 11.04 -1.29
N ALA A 113 -7.21 11.95 -2.24
CA ALA A 113 -7.01 13.37 -1.93
C ALA A 113 -8.33 14.13 -2.08
N ASN A 114 -8.56 15.11 -1.21
CA ASN A 114 -9.69 16.02 -1.37
C ASN A 114 -9.37 17.03 -2.48
N VAL A 115 -10.28 17.23 -3.43
CA VAL A 115 -10.12 18.25 -4.48
C VAL A 115 -10.76 19.54 -4.00
N VAL A 116 -10.00 20.35 -3.25
CA VAL A 116 -10.38 21.74 -3.02
C VAL A 116 -9.88 22.59 -4.20
N PRO A 117 -10.71 23.50 -4.77
CA PRO A 117 -10.43 24.16 -6.06
C PRO A 117 -9.19 25.06 -6.10
N TRP A 118 -8.52 25.30 -4.96
CA TRP A 118 -7.33 26.16 -4.86
C TRP A 118 -6.07 25.46 -4.31
N ARG A 119 -6.12 24.15 -4.01
CA ARG A 119 -4.94 23.37 -3.54
C ARG A 119 -4.78 22.00 -4.22
N ALA A 120 -5.40 21.78 -5.37
CA ALA A 120 -5.46 20.44 -5.96
C ALA A 120 -4.08 19.94 -6.45
N SER A 121 -3.50 19.00 -5.71
CA SER A 121 -2.56 18.01 -6.24
C SER A 121 -3.25 16.65 -6.20
N VAL A 122 -3.58 16.10 -7.38
CA VAL A 122 -4.08 14.72 -7.49
C VAL A 122 -2.90 13.78 -7.30
N ILE A 123 -2.79 13.19 -6.11
CA ILE A 123 -1.82 12.12 -5.83
C ILE A 123 -2.58 10.81 -5.71
N SER A 124 -2.62 10.04 -6.78
CA SER A 124 -2.86 8.60 -6.69
C SER A 124 -1.51 7.92 -6.49
N ILE A 125 -1.25 7.41 -5.28
CA ILE A 125 0.02 6.73 -4.94
C ILE A 125 0.21 5.41 -5.70
N CYS A 126 -0.80 4.96 -6.47
CA CYS A 126 -0.63 3.90 -7.47
C CYS A 126 0.51 4.20 -8.47
N ALA A 127 0.81 5.47 -8.73
CA ALA A 127 1.85 5.88 -9.68
C ALA A 127 3.29 5.66 -9.16
N VAL A 128 3.52 5.79 -7.84
CA VAL A 128 4.88 5.71 -7.26
C VAL A 128 5.43 4.28 -7.33
N VAL A 129 4.55 3.28 -7.26
CA VAL A 129 4.91 1.86 -7.34
C VAL A 129 4.93 1.34 -8.79
N SER A 130 4.19 1.96 -9.71
CA SER A 130 4.04 1.49 -11.10
C SER A 130 4.99 2.16 -12.12
N GLY A 131 5.86 3.08 -11.71
CA GLY A 131 6.77 3.76 -12.64
C GLY A 131 6.08 4.69 -13.64
N THR A 132 4.82 5.06 -13.40
CA THR A 132 4.07 5.95 -14.30
C THR A 132 4.27 7.39 -13.84
N ALA A 133 5.18 8.10 -14.51
CA ALA A 133 5.48 9.51 -14.23
C ALA A 133 4.28 10.41 -14.59
N SER A 134 3.45 10.74 -13.60
CA SER A 134 2.52 11.88 -13.73
C SER A 134 3.32 13.17 -13.51
N ARG A 135 3.44 13.97 -14.57
CA ARG A 135 4.09 15.30 -14.51
C ARG A 135 3.33 16.20 -13.54
N LEU A 136 4.00 16.55 -12.44
CA LEU A 136 3.57 17.59 -11.51
C LEU A 136 3.80 18.96 -12.16
N PHE A 137 2.74 19.70 -12.48
CA PHE A 137 2.83 21.11 -12.82
C PHE A 137 2.61 21.94 -11.55
N LEU A 138 3.69 22.43 -10.96
CA LEU A 138 3.65 23.50 -9.96
C LEU A 138 3.62 24.84 -10.71
N ARG A 139 2.50 25.57 -10.65
CA ARG A 139 2.48 27.01 -10.96
C ARG A 139 2.36 27.77 -9.66
N HIS A 140 3.39 28.54 -9.33
CA HIS A 140 3.33 29.58 -8.32
C HIS A 140 2.59 30.80 -8.88
N SER A 141 1.56 31.26 -8.18
CA SER A 141 1.11 32.65 -8.12
C SER A 141 0.27 32.83 -6.87
#